data_AF-A0A1V3RNM7-F1
#
_entry.id   AF-A0A1V3RNM7-F1
#
_cell.length_a   1.000
_cell.length_b   1.000
_cell.length_c   1.000
_cell.angle_alpha   90.00
_cell.angle_beta   90.00
_cell.angle_gamma   90.00
#
_symmetry.space_group_name_H-M   'P 1'
#
loop_
_entity.id
_entity.type
_entity.pdbx_description
1 polymer ?
#
loop_
_entity_poly.entity_id
_entity_poly.type
_entity_poly.pdbx_seq_one_letter_code
_entity_poly.pdbx_strand_id
1 'polypeptide(L)'
;MDSKLKFYLTEKGFLKIRLSKGGKVKITLEVKAKKLYEYLNTIVPPNKPEPSTVDSCCKLRDNNYGKTKNSKVADFVSQVYLHKNVKWVGKSNDKEYSIAIDSIVYHSKSKDTNDVNFFNDKTIFGSGGENSIVEARVKEDLRLINKEDIYTINCSVYKDASNKKSFHIDPKLGGNI
;
A
#
# COMPACT_ATOMS: atom_id res chain seq x y z
N MET A 1 -29.54 33.90 -30.74
CA MET A 1 -28.32 33.12 -30.50
C MET A 1 -27.63 33.70 -29.28
N ASP A 2 -27.78 33.03 -28.15
CA ASP A 2 -27.44 33.55 -26.82
C ASP A 2 -25.93 33.46 -26.56
N SER A 3 -25.29 34.61 -26.42
CA SER A 3 -23.85 34.80 -26.17
C SER A 3 -23.46 34.61 -24.69
N LYS A 4 -24.23 33.81 -23.94
CA LYS A 4 -24.09 33.62 -22.47
C LYS A 4 -23.40 32.32 -22.02
N LEU A 5 -22.78 31.57 -22.92
CA LEU A 5 -21.95 30.39 -22.58
C LEU A 5 -20.46 30.63 -22.82
N LYS A 6 -19.96 31.80 -22.41
CA LYS A 6 -18.53 32.04 -22.21
C LYS A 6 -18.31 32.42 -20.75
N PHE A 7 -17.32 31.79 -20.12
CA PHE A 7 -16.86 31.95 -18.72
C PHE A 7 -17.79 31.23 -17.71
N TYR A 8 -17.40 30.23 -16.90
CA TYR A 8 -16.17 30.07 -16.12
C TYR A 8 -15.86 28.57 -15.88
N LEU A 9 -14.91 28.01 -16.62
CA LEU A 9 -14.12 26.89 -16.09
C LEU A 9 -12.76 27.49 -15.76
N THR A 10 -12.61 27.94 -14.52
CA THR A 10 -11.30 28.31 -13.97
C THR A 10 -10.37 27.10 -14.09
N GLU A 11 -9.04 27.31 -14.14
CA GLU A 11 -8.07 26.19 -14.11
C GLU A 11 -8.40 25.20 -12.97
N LYS A 12 -8.86 25.71 -11.82
CA LYS A 12 -9.36 24.91 -10.70
C LYS A 12 -10.52 23.98 -11.07
N GLY A 13 -11.45 24.39 -11.93
CA GLY A 13 -12.54 23.57 -12.43
C GLY A 13 -12.07 22.43 -13.34
N PHE A 14 -11.16 22.71 -14.28
CA PHE A 14 -10.54 21.67 -15.11
C PHE A 14 -9.68 20.70 -14.30
N LEU A 15 -8.94 21.21 -13.31
CA LEU A 15 -8.14 20.41 -12.39
C LEU A 15 -9.02 19.47 -11.56
N LYS A 16 -10.14 19.98 -11.02
CA LYS A 16 -11.12 19.19 -10.25
C LYS A 16 -11.75 18.08 -11.08
N ILE A 17 -11.99 18.33 -12.38
CA ILE A 17 -12.49 17.31 -13.33
C ILE A 17 -11.41 16.26 -13.65
N ARG A 18 -10.14 16.66 -13.83
CA ARG A 18 -9.03 15.70 -14.06
C ARG A 18 -8.79 14.81 -12.84
N LEU A 19 -8.72 15.39 -11.64
CA LEU A 19 -8.56 14.70 -10.35
C LEU A 19 -9.75 13.79 -9.99
N SER A 20 -10.88 13.91 -10.70
CA SER A 20 -12.08 13.12 -10.44
C SER A 20 -12.07 11.73 -11.10
N LYS A 21 -11.17 11.48 -12.07
CA LYS A 21 -11.15 10.21 -12.82
C LYS A 21 -10.56 9.03 -12.04
N GLY A 22 -9.76 9.31 -11.02
CA GLY A 22 -9.20 8.33 -10.11
C GLY A 22 -10.19 7.73 -9.11
N GLY A 23 -10.19 6.40 -8.99
CA GLY A 23 -11.01 5.65 -8.02
C GLY A 23 -10.34 5.47 -6.66
N LYS A 24 -11.11 5.01 -5.67
CA LYS A 24 -10.54 4.47 -4.42
C LYS A 24 -9.70 3.24 -4.76
N VAL A 25 -8.54 3.11 -4.12
CA VAL A 25 -7.61 2.01 -4.37
C VAL A 25 -7.72 0.98 -3.25
N LYS A 26 -7.84 -0.30 -3.61
CA LYS A 26 -7.75 -1.42 -2.68
C LYS A 26 -6.54 -2.26 -3.06
N ILE A 27 -5.51 -2.22 -2.24
CA ILE A 27 -4.30 -3.03 -2.36
C ILE A 27 -4.50 -4.30 -1.51
N THR A 28 -4.39 -5.46 -2.13
CA THR A 28 -4.54 -6.77 -1.49
C THR A 28 -3.20 -7.49 -1.46
N LEU A 29 -2.75 -7.85 -0.25
CA LEU A 29 -1.60 -8.71 -0.01
C LEU A 29 -2.08 -10.16 0.11
N GLU A 30 -1.85 -10.94 -0.93
CA GLU A 30 -2.08 -12.39 -0.94
C GLU A 30 -0.84 -13.09 -0.35
N VAL A 31 -1.02 -13.90 0.70
CA VAL A 31 0.08 -14.59 1.40
C VAL A 31 -0.16 -16.10 1.47
N LYS A 32 0.87 -16.88 1.17
CA LYS A 32 0.99 -18.30 1.55
C LYS A 32 1.32 -18.36 3.05
N ALA A 33 0.31 -18.13 3.86
CA ALA A 33 0.44 -17.83 5.29
C ALA A 33 1.05 -18.98 6.08
N LYS A 34 0.65 -20.22 5.82
CA LYS A 34 1.21 -21.41 6.50
C LYS A 34 2.71 -21.51 6.27
N LYS A 35 3.12 -21.49 4.99
CA LYS A 35 4.54 -21.58 4.59
C LYS A 35 5.36 -20.43 5.17
N LEU A 36 4.83 -19.20 5.12
CA LEU A 36 5.51 -18.04 5.67
C LEU A 36 5.65 -18.16 7.20
N TYR A 37 4.59 -18.57 7.90
CA TYR A 37 4.60 -18.76 9.34
C TYR A 37 5.64 -19.80 9.79
N GLU A 38 5.69 -20.96 9.10
CA GLU A 38 6.69 -22.00 9.35
C GLU A 38 8.12 -21.46 9.15
N TYR A 39 8.37 -20.73 8.06
CA TYR A 39 9.65 -20.08 7.82
C TYR A 39 10.01 -19.08 8.92
N LEU A 40 9.09 -18.18 9.30
CA LEU A 40 9.33 -17.19 10.34
C LEU A 40 9.64 -17.81 11.71
N ASN A 41 9.16 -19.04 11.99
CA ASN A 41 9.53 -19.77 13.21
C ASN A 41 10.96 -20.29 13.21
N THR A 42 11.58 -20.48 12.05
CA THR A 42 12.99 -20.91 11.95
C THR A 42 13.98 -19.77 12.21
N ILE A 43 13.50 -18.52 12.22
CA ILE A 43 14.33 -17.34 12.39
C ILE A 43 14.54 -17.10 13.89
N VAL A 44 15.79 -17.16 14.30
CA VAL A 44 16.22 -16.87 15.68
C VAL A 44 16.87 -15.48 15.71
N PRO A 45 16.46 -14.58 16.63
CA PRO A 45 17.12 -13.29 16.80
C PRO A 45 18.64 -13.43 17.01
N PRO A 46 19.47 -12.52 16.46
CA PRO A 46 19.11 -11.25 15.81
C PRO A 46 18.82 -11.36 14.30
N ASN A 47 18.70 -12.57 13.76
CA ASN A 47 18.47 -12.75 12.32
C ASN A 47 17.13 -12.15 11.89
N LYS A 48 17.10 -11.62 10.67
CA LYS A 48 15.90 -11.06 10.04
C LYS A 48 15.41 -11.98 8.93
N PRO A 49 14.10 -11.96 8.60
CA PRO A 49 13.58 -12.67 7.43
C PRO A 49 14.31 -12.25 6.15
N GLU A 50 14.70 -13.23 5.35
CA GLU A 50 15.30 -13.01 4.05
C GLU A 50 14.24 -12.47 3.08
N PRO A 51 14.47 -11.32 2.44
CA PRO A 51 13.49 -10.71 1.54
C PRO A 51 13.01 -11.64 0.42
N SER A 52 13.91 -12.44 -0.16
CA SER A 52 13.61 -13.38 -1.24
C SER A 52 12.58 -14.45 -0.81
N THR A 53 12.68 -14.93 0.43
CA THR A 53 11.78 -15.95 0.96
C THR A 53 10.41 -15.35 1.27
N VAL A 54 10.39 -14.14 1.85
CA VAL A 54 9.15 -13.37 2.06
C VAL A 54 8.45 -13.09 0.73
N ASP A 55 9.19 -12.61 -0.26
CA ASP A 55 8.70 -12.35 -1.63
C ASP A 55 8.07 -13.60 -2.25
N SER A 56 8.72 -14.78 -2.11
CA SER A 56 8.20 -16.04 -2.65
C SER A 56 6.85 -16.49 -2.05
N CYS A 57 6.50 -15.93 -0.88
CA CYS A 57 5.26 -16.21 -0.16
C CYS A 57 4.20 -15.11 -0.34
N CYS A 58 4.55 -13.96 -0.91
CA CYS A 58 3.71 -12.77 -0.95
C CYS A 58 3.42 -12.33 -2.39
N LYS A 59 2.21 -11.80 -2.61
CA LYS A 59 1.82 -11.18 -3.87
C LYS A 59 0.93 -9.99 -3.62
N LEU A 60 1.24 -8.86 -4.25
CA LEU A 60 0.39 -7.68 -4.24
C LEU A 60 -0.42 -7.56 -5.53
N ARG A 61 -1.67 -7.13 -5.36
CA ARG A 61 -2.57 -6.73 -6.45
C ARG A 61 -3.39 -5.54 -5.98
N ASP A 62 -3.77 -4.66 -6.89
CA ASP A 62 -4.80 -3.66 -6.62
C ASP A 62 -6.00 -3.79 -7.57
N ASN A 63 -7.03 -3.02 -7.30
CA ASN A 63 -8.25 -2.94 -8.10
C ASN A 63 -8.12 -2.02 -9.34
N ASN A 64 -6.92 -1.50 -9.61
CA ASN A 64 -6.59 -0.60 -10.72
C ASN A 64 -5.47 -1.19 -11.60
N TYR A 65 -5.45 -2.52 -11.75
CA TYR A 65 -4.52 -3.28 -12.60
C TYR A 65 -3.05 -3.36 -12.11
N GLY A 66 -2.72 -2.75 -10.98
CA GLY A 66 -1.43 -2.94 -10.31
C GLY A 66 -1.28 -4.40 -9.85
N LYS A 67 -0.13 -5.00 -10.15
CA LYS A 67 0.21 -6.36 -9.74
C LYS A 67 1.71 -6.55 -9.64
N THR A 68 2.14 -7.38 -8.69
CA THR A 68 3.54 -7.78 -8.58
C THR A 68 4.02 -8.37 -9.91
N LYS A 69 5.08 -7.79 -10.48
CA LYS A 69 5.80 -8.32 -11.63
C LYS A 69 6.96 -9.18 -11.12
N ASN A 70 7.32 -10.24 -11.84
CA ASN A 70 8.48 -11.10 -11.55
C ASN A 70 8.54 -11.69 -10.12
N SER A 71 7.39 -11.82 -9.45
CA SER A 71 7.26 -12.41 -8.10
C SER A 71 8.01 -11.66 -6.98
N LYS A 72 8.40 -10.39 -7.18
CA LYS A 72 9.03 -9.56 -6.14
C LYS A 72 8.10 -8.46 -5.68
N VAL A 73 7.85 -8.37 -4.38
CA VAL A 73 6.90 -7.40 -3.84
C VAL A 73 7.43 -5.97 -3.99
N ALA A 74 8.76 -5.80 -3.96
CA ALA A 74 9.44 -4.52 -4.21
C ALA A 74 9.23 -3.95 -5.63
N ASP A 75 8.88 -4.78 -6.61
CA ASP A 75 8.61 -4.36 -7.99
C ASP A 75 7.14 -3.93 -8.19
N PHE A 76 6.29 -4.08 -7.17
CA PHE A 76 4.90 -3.64 -7.23
C PHE A 76 4.81 -2.12 -7.10
N VAL A 77 4.06 -1.50 -8.01
CA VAL A 77 3.67 -0.09 -7.96
C VAL A 77 2.15 -0.02 -8.03
N SER A 78 1.52 0.59 -7.02
CA SER A 78 0.09 0.92 -7.07
C SER A 78 -0.13 2.37 -7.44
N GLN A 79 -1.00 2.63 -8.42
CA GLN A 79 -1.34 3.98 -8.84
C GLN A 79 -2.43 4.54 -7.93
N VAL A 80 -2.11 5.62 -7.22
CA VAL A 80 -2.99 6.30 -6.27
C VAL A 80 -3.36 7.70 -6.75
N TYR A 81 -4.51 8.18 -6.31
CA TYR A 81 -5.12 9.40 -6.82
C TYR A 81 -5.34 10.39 -5.70
N LEU A 82 -5.07 11.66 -5.97
CA LEU A 82 -5.15 12.72 -4.96
C LEU A 82 -6.55 12.76 -4.33
N HIS A 83 -6.58 13.00 -3.01
CA HIS A 83 -7.81 13.11 -2.24
C HIS A 83 -8.69 11.84 -2.21
N LYS A 84 -8.22 10.71 -2.76
CA LYS A 84 -8.89 9.40 -2.71
C LYS A 84 -8.33 8.53 -1.60
N ASN A 85 -9.14 7.55 -1.19
CA ASN A 85 -8.75 6.60 -0.17
C ASN A 85 -7.98 5.43 -0.79
N VAL A 86 -6.99 4.96 -0.05
CA VAL A 86 -6.27 3.71 -0.28
C VAL A 86 -6.55 2.79 0.90
N LYS A 87 -6.83 1.52 0.61
CA LYS A 87 -7.09 0.48 1.61
C LYS A 87 -6.15 -0.69 1.37
N TRP A 88 -5.45 -1.12 2.41
CA TRP A 88 -4.60 -2.31 2.41
C TRP A 88 -5.29 -3.44 3.16
N VAL A 89 -5.32 -4.62 2.55
CA VAL A 89 -5.97 -5.81 3.12
C VAL A 89 -5.06 -7.02 2.95
N GLY A 90 -4.88 -7.78 4.03
CA GLY A 90 -4.23 -9.09 4.01
C GLY A 90 -5.23 -10.18 3.62
N LYS A 91 -4.79 -11.16 2.82
CA LYS A 91 -5.58 -12.33 2.47
C LYS A 91 -4.71 -13.58 2.42
N SER A 92 -5.20 -14.66 3.00
CA SER A 92 -4.67 -16.00 2.75
C SER A 92 -5.78 -16.97 2.35
N ASN A 93 -5.41 -18.02 1.64
CA ASN A 93 -6.28 -19.17 1.37
C ASN A 93 -5.92 -20.37 2.27
N ASP A 94 -4.88 -20.24 3.11
CA ASP A 94 -4.48 -21.29 4.04
C ASP A 94 -5.46 -21.32 5.22
N LYS A 95 -6.16 -22.45 5.41
CA LYS A 95 -7.07 -22.64 6.53
C LYS A 95 -6.33 -22.47 7.86
N GLU A 96 -7.00 -21.91 8.85
CA GLU A 96 -6.44 -21.60 10.19
C GLU A 96 -5.42 -20.47 10.20
N TYR A 97 -5.07 -19.86 9.07
CA TYR A 97 -4.16 -18.71 9.06
C TYR A 97 -4.86 -17.43 8.64
N SER A 98 -4.52 -16.33 9.29
CA SER A 98 -4.97 -14.99 8.91
C SER A 98 -3.81 -14.02 8.76
N ILE A 99 -4.01 -12.97 7.97
CA ILE A 99 -3.00 -11.94 7.68
C ILE A 99 -3.55 -10.59 8.11
N ALA A 100 -2.81 -9.95 9.01
CA ALA A 100 -3.06 -8.59 9.45
C ALA A 100 -2.10 -7.63 8.76
N ILE A 101 -2.62 -6.49 8.31
CA ILE A 101 -1.84 -5.31 7.97
C ILE A 101 -1.81 -4.43 9.22
N ASP A 102 -0.66 -4.39 9.89
CA ASP A 102 -0.50 -3.74 11.20
C ASP A 102 -0.27 -2.24 11.05
N SER A 103 0.54 -1.83 10.07
CA SER A 103 0.78 -0.43 9.79
C SER A 103 1.40 -0.19 8.41
N ILE A 104 1.19 1.01 7.88
CA ILE A 104 1.90 1.56 6.73
C ILE A 104 2.88 2.61 7.25
N VAL A 105 4.18 2.47 6.94
CA VAL A 105 5.23 3.37 7.40
C VAL A 105 5.92 4.01 6.21
N TYR A 106 5.91 5.32 6.19
CA TYR A 106 6.71 6.11 5.27
C TYR A 106 8.12 6.31 5.83
N HIS A 107 9.12 6.00 5.00
CA HIS A 107 10.53 6.16 5.32
C HIS A 107 11.09 7.33 4.54
N SER A 108 11.16 8.50 5.18
CA SER A 108 11.83 9.62 4.54
C SER A 108 13.30 9.29 4.27
N LYS A 109 13.67 9.37 3.00
CA LYS A 109 15.04 9.36 2.53
C LYS A 109 15.59 10.77 2.70
N SER A 110 16.16 11.05 3.88
CA SER A 110 16.73 12.36 4.26
C SER A 110 17.69 13.03 3.27
N LYS A 111 18.11 12.34 2.19
CA LYS A 111 19.02 12.86 1.15
C LYS A 111 18.45 12.82 -0.27
N ASP A 112 17.24 12.28 -0.47
CA ASP A 112 16.62 12.20 -1.79
C ASP A 112 15.65 13.37 -1.98
N THR A 113 15.97 14.28 -2.89
CA THR A 113 15.12 15.45 -3.20
C THR A 113 13.83 15.06 -3.92
N ASN A 114 13.69 13.80 -4.35
CA ASN A 114 12.45 13.25 -4.91
C ASN A 114 11.62 12.47 -3.90
N ASP A 115 12.05 12.41 -2.64
CA ASP A 115 11.31 11.78 -1.57
C ASP A 115 9.97 12.48 -1.35
N VAL A 116 8.88 11.73 -1.42
CA VAL A 116 7.53 12.27 -1.25
C VAL A 116 6.73 11.39 -0.31
N ASN A 117 5.92 12.02 0.53
CA ASN A 117 4.94 11.31 1.36
C ASN A 117 3.53 11.57 0.83
N PHE A 118 2.87 10.51 0.36
CA PHE A 118 1.49 10.55 -0.12
C PHE A 118 0.45 10.83 0.97
N PHE A 119 0.80 10.64 2.25
CA PHE A 119 -0.12 10.71 3.39
C PHE A 119 0.32 11.74 4.42
N ASN A 120 -0.62 12.27 5.20
CA ASN A 120 -0.30 13.28 6.23
C ASN A 120 0.55 12.70 7.35
N ASP A 121 0.30 11.45 7.71
CA ASP A 121 1.00 10.76 8.78
C ASP A 121 2.22 10.02 8.25
N LYS A 122 3.26 9.93 9.08
CA LYS A 122 4.44 9.10 8.79
C LYS A 122 4.14 7.61 9.00
N THR A 123 3.23 7.30 9.93
CA THR A 123 2.80 5.94 10.24
C THR A 123 1.30 5.93 10.34
N ILE A 124 0.67 4.99 9.64
CA ILE A 124 -0.77 4.78 9.60
C ILE A 124 -1.03 3.41 10.19
N PHE A 125 -1.68 3.37 11.35
CA PHE A 125 -1.94 2.13 12.07
C PHE A 125 -3.16 1.41 11.53
N GLY A 126 -3.12 0.08 11.60
CA GLY A 126 -4.23 -0.77 11.24
C GLY A 126 -5.30 -0.83 12.33
N SER A 127 -6.44 -1.45 12.00
CA SER A 127 -7.56 -1.64 12.92
C SER A 127 -7.22 -2.55 14.12
N GLY A 128 -6.12 -3.30 14.06
CA GLY A 128 -5.68 -4.22 15.10
C GLY A 128 -6.32 -5.61 14.99
N GLY A 129 -5.73 -6.57 15.70
CA GLY A 129 -6.19 -7.96 15.76
C GLY A 129 -5.94 -8.78 14.49
N GLU A 130 -6.57 -9.95 14.44
CA GLU A 130 -6.59 -10.79 13.25
C GLU A 130 -7.29 -10.06 12.09
N ASN A 131 -6.75 -10.18 10.88
CA ASN A 131 -7.28 -9.52 9.68
C ASN A 131 -7.29 -7.98 9.75
N SER A 132 -6.41 -7.38 10.57
CA SER A 132 -6.23 -5.92 10.60
C SER A 132 -6.08 -5.35 9.19
N ILE A 133 -6.75 -4.22 8.93
CA ILE A 133 -6.66 -3.47 7.69
C ILE A 133 -6.13 -2.07 7.97
N VAL A 134 -5.51 -1.46 6.97
CA VAL A 134 -5.14 -0.04 7.03
C VAL A 134 -5.91 0.72 5.95
N GLU A 135 -6.38 1.92 6.30
CA GLU A 135 -6.98 2.85 5.36
C GLU A 135 -6.35 4.23 5.51
N ALA A 136 -6.11 4.90 4.40
CA ALA A 136 -5.52 6.23 4.37
C ALA A 136 -6.10 7.07 3.24
N ARG A 137 -6.03 8.40 3.38
CA ARG A 137 -6.41 9.33 2.33
C ARG A 137 -5.17 9.99 1.73
N VAL A 138 -5.02 9.90 0.41
CA VAL A 138 -3.95 10.58 -0.30
C VAL A 138 -4.13 12.09 -0.18
N LYS A 139 -3.03 12.82 0.05
CA LYS A 139 -3.02 14.29 0.09
C LYS A 139 -3.59 14.89 -1.19
N GLU A 140 -4.15 16.09 -1.06
CA GLU A 140 -4.51 16.93 -2.19
C GLU A 140 -3.32 17.82 -2.55
N ASP A 141 -2.24 17.20 -3.07
CA ASP A 141 -1.01 17.89 -3.44
C ASP A 141 -0.58 17.48 -4.86
N LEU A 142 -0.65 18.43 -5.79
CA LEU A 142 -0.34 18.21 -7.21
C LEU A 142 1.11 17.81 -7.45
N ARG A 143 2.02 18.12 -6.50
CA ARG A 143 3.44 17.74 -6.60
C ARG A 143 3.66 16.23 -6.50
N LEU A 144 2.66 15.48 -6.02
CA LEU A 144 2.69 14.02 -5.91
C LEU A 144 2.43 13.32 -7.25
N ILE A 145 1.88 14.01 -8.25
CA ILE A 145 1.61 13.44 -9.57
C ILE A 145 2.94 13.04 -10.23
N ASN A 146 2.98 11.84 -10.80
CA ASN A 146 4.16 11.22 -11.42
C ASN A 146 5.35 11.03 -10.48
N LYS A 147 5.14 11.12 -9.16
CA LYS A 147 6.14 10.73 -8.16
C LYS A 147 5.91 9.31 -7.70
N GLU A 148 6.99 8.67 -7.28
CA GLU A 148 6.96 7.36 -6.63
C GLU A 148 7.49 7.47 -5.21
N ASP A 149 6.92 6.66 -4.33
CA ASP A 149 7.35 6.53 -2.94
C ASP A 149 7.46 5.05 -2.55
N ILE A 150 8.52 4.70 -1.83
CA ILE A 150 8.68 3.36 -1.22
C ILE A 150 8.22 3.46 0.22
N TYR A 151 7.29 2.59 0.59
CA TYR A 151 6.73 2.54 1.94
C TYR A 151 6.80 1.11 2.47
N THR A 152 6.88 0.98 3.78
CA THR A 152 6.90 -0.32 4.45
C THR A 152 5.50 -0.69 4.90
N ILE A 153 5.09 -1.92 4.57
CA ILE A 153 3.89 -2.54 5.12
C ILE A 153 4.33 -3.51 6.23
N ASN A 154 4.07 -3.15 7.48
CA ASN A 154 4.23 -4.09 8.59
C ASN A 154 3.03 -5.01 8.66
N CYS A 155 3.30 -6.31 8.69
CA CYS A 155 2.29 -7.35 8.65
C CYS A 155 2.51 -8.36 9.77
N SER A 156 1.43 -9.01 10.17
CA SER A 156 1.47 -10.16 11.06
C SER A 156 0.71 -11.32 10.43
N VAL A 157 1.34 -12.50 10.45
CA VAL A 157 0.67 -13.77 10.16
C VAL A 157 0.27 -14.44 11.48
N TYR A 158 -1.00 -14.77 11.59
CA TYR A 158 -1.58 -15.47 12.73
C TYR A 158 -1.87 -16.90 12.33
N LYS A 159 -1.50 -17.84 13.20
CA LYS A 159 -2.02 -19.23 13.18
C LYS A 159 -3.27 -19.34 14.08
N ASP A 160 -3.33 -18.50 15.12
CA ASP A 160 -4.47 -18.29 16.00
C ASP A 160 -4.23 -16.97 16.76
N ALA A 161 -5.19 -16.57 17.60
CA ALA A 161 -5.14 -15.31 18.34
C ALA A 161 -3.90 -15.12 19.22
N SER A 162 -3.25 -16.20 19.66
CA SER A 162 -2.07 -16.16 20.52
C SER A 162 -0.76 -16.36 19.76
N ASN A 163 -0.81 -16.99 18.59
CA ASN A 163 0.34 -17.38 17.81
C ASN A 163 0.50 -16.48 16.58
N LYS A 164 1.28 -15.41 16.75
CA LYS A 164 1.59 -14.44 15.69
C LYS A 164 3.08 -14.34 15.37
N LYS A 165 3.40 -14.09 14.10
CA LYS A 165 4.73 -13.73 13.62
C LYS A 165 4.67 -12.51 12.73
N SER A 166 5.61 -11.58 12.93
CA SER A 166 5.66 -10.34 12.18
C SER A 166 6.68 -10.40 11.05
N PHE A 167 6.36 -9.71 9.96
CA PHE A 167 7.23 -9.51 8.81
C PHE A 167 6.90 -8.16 8.15
N HIS A 168 7.71 -7.72 7.20
CA HIS A 168 7.43 -6.52 6.43
C HIS A 168 7.77 -6.72 4.95
N ILE A 169 7.22 -5.85 4.12
CA ILE A 169 7.46 -5.75 2.68
C ILE A 169 7.52 -4.27 2.29
N ASP A 170 8.28 -3.95 1.25
CA ASP A 170 8.55 -2.56 0.83
C ASP A 170 8.11 -2.30 -0.63
N PRO A 171 6.80 -2.22 -0.91
CA PRO A 171 6.28 -1.86 -2.23
C PRO A 171 6.37 -0.35 -2.52
N LYS A 172 5.86 0.04 -3.70
CA LYS A 172 5.79 1.43 -4.15
C LYS A 172 4.37 1.93 -4.37
N LEU A 173 4.17 3.22 -4.13
CA LEU A 173 3.03 4.00 -4.66
C LEU A 173 3.50 4.89 -5.79
N GLY A 174 2.66 5.09 -6.79
CA GLY A 174 2.83 6.08 -7.85
C GLY A 174 1.64 7.04 -7.87
N GLY A 175 1.91 8.35 -7.93
CA GLY A 175 0.85 9.35 -8.01
C GLY A 175 0.32 9.50 -9.42
N ASN A 176 -0.99 9.36 -9.60
CA ASN A 176 -1.66 9.46 -10.89
C ASN A 176 -2.67 10.62 -10.91
N ILE A 177 -3.04 11.03 -12.13
CA ILE A 177 -3.97 12.14 -12.42
C ILE A 177 -5.42 11.72 -12.17
#